data_AF-A0A2N8ZLE4-F1
#
_entry.id   AF-A0A2N8ZLE4-F1
#
_cell.length_a   1.000
_cell.length_b   1.000
_cell.length_c   1.000
_cell.angle_alpha   90.00
_cell.angle_beta   90.00
_cell.angle_gamma   90.00
#
_symmetry.space_group_name_H-M   'P 1'
#
loop_
_entity.id
_entity.type
_entity.pdbx_description
1 polymer ?
#
loop_
_entity_poly.entity_id
_entity_poly.type
_entity_poly.pdbx_seq_one_letter_code
_entity_poly.pdbx_strand_id
1 'polypeptide(L)'
;MNRVVILLLVAFSIFSTLIYINMNYISHEDESSEYVVDQEPTFAVYVTSIKVERSQTVEAFLFSEKQLNQSDLSGFQYTPPEELVVKPGAIFKKDLVAGTLLTQGMISNPGDRDYILLSLKKGELPYFYEVNGIGVVQISALNTGEKVSFVSTTSSTSNLLETGYGDIGDLISKVIISGARVLQVIKGSEDSDAEDAEDKTYSLVIALKMRDVLKLEMAQKIGDVNIIPSEIENRYLSIRSSDLLENQFGVRELRGKE
;
A
#
# COMPACT_ATOMS: atom_id res chain seq x y z
N MET A 1 -72.98 68.91 -25.66
CA MET A 1 -71.96 68.05 -25.01
C MET A 1 -71.30 68.87 -23.90
N ASN A 2 -71.38 68.41 -22.65
CA ASN A 2 -71.08 69.25 -21.49
C ASN A 2 -69.56 69.40 -21.29
N ARG A 3 -69.04 70.63 -21.17
CA ARG A 3 -67.58 70.89 -21.11
C ARG A 3 -66.86 70.13 -19.98
N VAL A 4 -67.58 69.86 -18.90
CA VAL A 4 -67.12 69.06 -17.76
C VAL A 4 -66.85 67.60 -18.12
N VAL A 5 -67.66 67.01 -19.01
CA VAL A 5 -67.52 65.61 -19.44
C VAL A 5 -66.30 65.45 -20.34
N ILE A 6 -66.01 66.44 -21.19
CA ILE A 6 -64.82 66.45 -22.05
C ILE A 6 -63.55 66.56 -21.20
N LEU A 7 -63.55 67.42 -20.18
CA LEU A 7 -62.42 67.58 -19.26
C LEU A 7 -62.13 66.31 -18.46
N LEU A 8 -63.17 65.62 -18.00
CA LEU A 8 -63.03 64.33 -17.30
C LEU A 8 -62.43 63.25 -18.21
N LEU A 9 -62.85 63.19 -19.47
CA LEU A 9 -62.31 62.23 -20.44
C LEU A 9 -60.83 62.47 -20.76
N VAL A 10 -60.43 63.73 -20.88
CA VAL A 10 -59.02 64.10 -21.11
C VAL A 10 -58.17 63.77 -19.88
N ALA A 11 -58.66 64.09 -18.68
CA ALA A 11 -57.95 63.74 -17.44
C ALA A 11 -57.79 62.21 -17.30
N PHE A 12 -58.81 61.45 -17.66
CA PHE A 12 -58.77 59.99 -17.60
C PHE A 12 -57.76 59.38 -18.59
N SER A 13 -57.63 59.95 -19.80
CA SER A 13 -56.66 59.46 -20.78
C SER A 13 -55.21 59.74 -20.35
N ILE A 14 -54.96 60.92 -19.76
CA ILE A 14 -53.64 61.28 -19.22
C ILE A 14 -53.28 60.38 -18.04
N PHE A 15 -54.24 60.09 -17.15
CA PHE A 15 -54.00 59.23 -16.00
C PHE A 15 -53.74 57.77 -16.41
N SER A 16 -54.50 57.26 -17.38
CA SER A 16 -54.34 55.90 -17.92
C SER A 16 -52.99 55.73 -18.62
N THR A 17 -52.55 56.72 -19.40
CA THR A 17 -51.23 56.69 -20.06
C THR A 17 -50.08 56.78 -19.05
N LEU A 18 -50.21 57.59 -18.00
CA LEU A 18 -49.23 57.64 -16.91
C LEU A 18 -49.11 56.31 -16.15
N ILE A 19 -50.23 55.64 -15.86
CA ILE A 19 -50.23 54.32 -15.21
C ILE A 19 -49.58 53.27 -16.14
N TYR A 20 -49.90 53.30 -17.43
CA TYR A 20 -49.32 52.36 -18.39
C TYR A 20 -47.81 52.53 -18.52
N ILE A 21 -47.31 53.77 -18.54
CA ILE A 21 -45.87 54.04 -18.56
C ILE A 21 -45.21 53.59 -17.26
N ASN A 22 -45.82 53.84 -16.10
CA ASN A 22 -45.26 53.42 -14.81
C ASN A 22 -45.16 51.88 -14.71
N MET A 23 -46.24 51.17 -15.02
CA MET A 23 -46.26 49.70 -14.99
C MET A 23 -45.29 49.06 -15.98
N ASN A 24 -45.12 49.64 -17.17
CA ASN A 24 -44.36 49.00 -18.24
C ASN A 24 -42.90 49.45 -18.33
N TYR A 25 -42.55 50.64 -17.83
CA TYR A 25 -41.20 51.21 -17.97
C TYR A 25 -40.51 51.53 -16.64
N ILE A 26 -41.23 51.72 -15.52
CA ILE A 26 -40.62 52.13 -14.24
C ILE A 26 -40.45 50.93 -13.28
N SER A 27 -41.27 49.88 -13.41
CA SER A 27 -41.14 48.65 -12.59
C SER A 27 -40.05 47.67 -13.05
N HIS A 28 -39.16 48.06 -13.97
CA HIS A 28 -38.03 47.23 -14.44
C HIS A 28 -36.66 47.63 -13.87
N GLU A 29 -36.61 48.55 -12.89
CA GLU A 29 -35.40 48.84 -12.13
C GLU A 29 -35.59 48.39 -10.68
N ASP A 30 -35.32 47.10 -10.44
CA ASP A 30 -34.58 46.56 -9.29
C ASP A 30 -34.58 45.02 -9.34
N GLU A 31 -34.17 44.44 -10.47
CA GLU A 31 -33.30 43.28 -10.36
C GLU A 31 -31.91 43.85 -10.09
N SER A 32 -31.61 44.03 -8.81
CA SER A 32 -30.23 44.14 -8.36
C SER A 32 -29.48 43.00 -9.03
N SER A 33 -28.66 43.34 -10.02
CA SER A 33 -27.67 42.42 -10.54
C SER A 33 -26.85 41.98 -9.34
N GLU A 34 -27.16 40.81 -8.78
CA GLU A 34 -26.17 40.05 -8.04
C GLU A 34 -24.98 40.03 -8.99
N TYR A 35 -23.92 40.73 -8.61
CA TYR A 35 -22.61 40.44 -9.16
C TYR A 35 -22.44 38.95 -8.91
N VAL A 36 -22.64 38.13 -9.94
CA VAL A 36 -22.17 36.76 -9.96
C VAL A 36 -20.66 36.93 -9.87
N VAL A 37 -20.16 36.94 -8.64
CA VAL A 37 -18.74 36.73 -8.38
C VAL A 37 -18.48 35.40 -9.05
N ASP A 38 -17.80 35.45 -10.19
CA ASP A 38 -17.39 34.30 -10.95
C ASP A 38 -16.54 33.46 -9.98
N GLN A 39 -17.18 32.51 -9.31
CA GLN A 39 -16.53 31.72 -8.27
C GLN A 39 -15.55 30.82 -9.00
N GLU A 40 -14.27 31.20 -8.90
CA GLU A 40 -13.19 30.45 -9.51
C GLU A 40 -13.33 28.96 -9.11
N PRO A 41 -13.30 28.02 -10.07
CA PRO A 41 -13.52 26.62 -9.74
C PRO A 41 -12.43 26.13 -8.80
N THR A 42 -12.85 25.50 -7.70
CA THR A 42 -11.99 24.88 -6.71
C THR A 42 -11.76 23.41 -7.05
N PHE A 43 -10.53 22.95 -6.92
CA PHE A 43 -10.13 21.56 -7.14
C PHE A 43 -9.55 20.96 -5.87
N ALA A 44 -9.96 19.72 -5.60
CA ALA A 44 -9.36 18.91 -4.55
C ALA A 44 -7.99 18.39 -5.02
N VAL A 45 -6.97 18.57 -4.19
CA VAL A 45 -5.61 18.06 -4.46
C VAL A 45 -4.99 17.50 -3.18
N TYR A 46 -4.13 16.49 -3.31
CA TYR A 46 -3.34 16.01 -2.18
C TYR A 46 -2.03 16.79 -2.06
N VAL A 47 -1.72 17.20 -0.83
CA VAL A 47 -0.53 17.96 -0.50
C VAL A 47 0.21 17.26 0.62
N THR A 48 1.54 17.14 0.50
CA THR A 48 2.40 16.62 1.57
C THR A 48 2.31 17.50 2.83
N SER A 49 1.99 16.89 3.97
CA SER A 49 1.84 17.60 5.25
C SER A 49 3.18 17.82 5.94
N ILE A 50 4.15 16.92 5.72
CA ILE A 50 5.50 17.01 6.26
C ILE A 50 6.54 16.73 5.17
N LYS A 51 7.82 17.00 5.48
CA LYS A 51 8.94 16.57 4.63
C LYS A 51 8.97 15.04 4.59
N VAL A 52 9.06 14.47 3.40
CA VAL A 52 9.22 13.02 3.18
C VAL A 52 10.51 12.73 2.42
N GLU A 53 11.09 11.58 2.71
CA GLU A 53 12.33 11.11 2.09
C GLU A 53 12.04 10.13 0.95
N ARG A 54 12.98 10.05 0.00
CA ARG A 54 12.98 9.02 -1.02
C ARG A 54 12.95 7.64 -0.37
N SER A 55 12.15 6.76 -0.97
CA SER A 55 11.94 5.38 -0.51
C SER A 55 11.22 5.25 0.83
N GLN A 56 10.73 6.35 1.41
CA GLN A 56 9.84 6.31 2.56
C GLN A 56 8.46 5.79 2.14
N THR A 57 7.85 4.97 3.00
CA THR A 57 6.50 4.45 2.81
C THR A 57 5.47 5.57 2.81
N VAL A 58 4.52 5.50 1.89
CA VAL A 58 3.39 6.43 1.81
C VAL A 58 2.36 6.04 2.85
N GLU A 59 2.25 6.86 3.89
CA GLU A 59 1.29 6.71 4.98
C GLU A 59 0.29 7.85 4.96
N ALA A 60 -0.96 7.59 5.38
CA ALA A 60 -2.07 8.54 5.25
C ALA A 60 -1.83 9.88 5.99
N PHE A 61 -1.02 9.89 7.05
CA PHE A 61 -0.72 11.13 7.78
C PHE A 61 0.35 12.01 7.10
N LEU A 62 1.04 11.49 6.07
CA LEU A 62 2.10 12.23 5.37
C LEU A 62 1.54 13.23 4.36
N PHE A 63 0.25 13.14 4.04
CA PHE A 63 -0.42 14.01 3.10
C PHE A 63 -1.86 14.30 3.54
N SER A 64 -2.40 15.41 3.04
CA SER A 64 -3.74 15.86 3.33
C SER A 64 -4.39 16.41 2.08
N GLU A 65 -5.69 16.22 1.96
CA GLU A 65 -6.48 16.85 0.91
C GLU A 65 -6.62 18.35 1.19
N LYS A 66 -6.44 19.17 0.15
CA LYS A 66 -6.62 20.61 0.20
C LYS A 66 -7.43 21.05 -1.02
N GLN A 67 -8.40 21.93 -0.81
CA GLN A 67 -9.12 22.60 -1.87
C GLN A 67 -8.31 23.84 -2.29
N LEU A 68 -7.96 23.92 -3.57
CA LEU A 68 -7.23 25.05 -4.16
C LEU A 68 -8.02 25.64 -5.32
N ASN A 69 -7.88 26.95 -5.53
CA ASN A 69 -8.47 27.61 -6.68
C ASN A 69 -7.72 27.24 -7.97
N GLN A 70 -8.37 27.34 -9.13
CA GLN A 70 -7.73 27.06 -10.42
C GLN A 70 -6.46 27.89 -10.65
N SER A 71 -6.46 29.15 -10.23
CA SER A 71 -5.34 30.09 -10.30
C SER A 71 -4.11 29.58 -9.55
N ASP A 72 -4.30 29.00 -8.35
CA ASP A 72 -3.22 28.45 -7.52
C ASP A 72 -2.59 27.20 -8.15
N LEU A 73 -3.32 26.49 -9.00
CA LEU A 73 -2.86 25.29 -9.70
C LEU A 73 -2.19 25.60 -11.04
N SER A 74 -2.33 26.83 -11.54
CA SER A 74 -1.79 27.22 -12.83
C SER A 74 -0.25 27.07 -12.85
N GLY A 75 0.25 26.20 -13.74
CA GLY A 75 1.68 25.91 -13.87
C GLY A 75 2.22 24.78 -12.99
N PHE A 76 1.40 24.17 -12.12
CA PHE A 76 1.79 23.00 -11.34
C PHE A 76 1.18 21.72 -11.92
N GLN A 77 1.98 20.65 -11.97
CA GLN A 77 1.46 19.32 -12.21
C GLN A 77 0.89 18.76 -10.90
N TYR A 78 -0.36 18.31 -10.94
CA TYR A 78 -1.03 17.61 -9.85
C TYR A 78 -1.78 16.41 -10.40
N THR A 79 -2.06 15.43 -9.55
CA THR A 79 -2.98 14.33 -9.87
C THR A 79 -4.22 14.47 -9.01
N PRO A 80 -5.44 14.47 -9.60
CA PRO A 80 -6.67 14.50 -8.84
C PRO A 80 -6.75 13.34 -7.82
N PRO A 81 -7.39 13.52 -6.66
CA PRO A 81 -7.55 12.47 -5.66
C PRO A 81 -8.12 11.16 -6.20
N GLU A 82 -9.04 11.24 -7.16
CA GLU A 82 -9.67 10.08 -7.80
C GLU A 82 -8.72 9.27 -8.69
N GLU A 83 -7.69 9.93 -9.24
CA GLU A 83 -6.69 9.31 -10.12
C GLU A 83 -5.41 8.91 -9.36
N LEU A 84 -5.23 9.39 -8.12
CA LEU A 84 -4.07 9.09 -7.31
C LEU A 84 -4.21 7.70 -6.68
N VAL A 85 -3.47 6.73 -7.22
CA VAL A 85 -3.48 5.35 -6.75
C VAL A 85 -2.33 5.11 -5.79
N VAL A 86 -2.65 4.93 -4.51
CA VAL A 86 -1.71 4.56 -3.44
C VAL A 86 -2.07 3.17 -2.89
N LYS A 87 -1.30 2.16 -3.29
CA LYS A 87 -1.46 0.79 -2.77
C LYS A 87 -0.74 0.63 -1.43
N PRO A 88 -1.17 -0.30 -0.57
CA PRO A 88 -0.45 -0.62 0.68
C PRO A 88 1.03 -0.93 0.40
N GLY A 89 1.93 -0.29 1.14
CA GLY A 89 3.38 -0.44 0.95
C GLY A 89 3.98 0.42 -0.17
N ALA A 90 3.21 1.31 -0.79
CA ALA A 90 3.74 2.30 -1.74
C ALA A 90 4.84 3.16 -1.12
N ILE A 91 5.75 3.67 -1.95
CA ILE A 91 6.89 4.49 -1.52
C ILE A 91 7.05 5.76 -2.38
N PHE A 92 7.67 6.79 -1.80
CA PHE A 92 8.02 8.01 -2.53
C PHE A 92 9.24 7.80 -3.42
N LYS A 93 9.17 8.26 -4.68
CA LYS A 93 10.29 8.14 -5.63
C LYS A 93 11.43 9.13 -5.38
N LYS A 94 11.16 10.22 -4.65
CA LYS A 94 12.10 11.32 -4.38
C LYS A 94 11.76 12.00 -3.06
N ASP A 95 12.71 12.78 -2.55
CA ASP A 95 12.48 13.66 -1.40
C ASP A 95 11.46 14.73 -1.78
N LEU A 96 10.49 14.98 -0.89
CA LEU A 96 9.50 16.05 -1.05
C LEU A 96 9.52 16.94 0.19
N VAL A 97 9.39 18.25 -0.04
CA VAL A 97 9.21 19.23 1.04
C VAL A 97 7.74 19.31 1.42
N ALA A 98 7.44 19.70 2.65
CA ALA A 98 6.07 19.95 3.08
C ALA A 98 5.40 21.00 2.18
N GLY A 99 4.11 20.83 1.90
CA GLY A 99 3.36 21.69 0.99
C GLY A 99 3.46 21.33 -0.48
N THR A 100 4.21 20.28 -0.84
CA THR A 100 4.32 19.83 -2.24
C THR A 100 3.04 19.13 -2.69
N LEU A 101 2.53 19.52 -3.86
CA LEU A 101 1.42 18.85 -4.56
C LEU A 101 1.84 17.44 -4.99
N LEU A 102 1.04 16.44 -4.61
CA LEU A 102 1.28 15.06 -4.99
C LEU A 102 0.83 14.80 -6.43
N THR A 103 1.64 13.98 -7.11
CA THR A 103 1.33 13.45 -8.44
C THR A 103 1.58 11.95 -8.42
N GLN A 104 0.89 11.21 -9.30
CA GLN A 104 1.11 9.77 -9.44
C GLN A 104 2.58 9.45 -9.77
N GLY A 105 3.25 10.31 -10.54
CA GLY A 105 4.66 10.16 -10.88
C GLY A 105 5.63 10.23 -9.69
N MET A 106 5.19 10.69 -8.52
CA MET A 106 5.99 10.75 -7.30
C MET A 106 5.86 9.50 -6.42
N ILE A 107 4.92 8.61 -6.72
CA ILE A 107 4.61 7.41 -5.94
C ILE A 107 4.95 6.18 -6.76
N SER A 108 5.64 5.21 -6.16
CA SER A 108 5.86 3.89 -6.72
C SER A 108 5.09 2.89 -5.88
N ASN A 109 4.17 2.15 -6.50
CA ASN A 109 3.37 1.11 -5.87
C ASN A 109 4.06 -0.25 -5.98
N PRO A 110 3.78 -1.21 -5.07
CA PRO A 110 4.23 -2.58 -5.24
C PRO A 110 3.76 -3.14 -6.59
N GLY A 111 4.69 -3.74 -7.34
CA GLY A 111 4.49 -4.22 -8.70
C GLY A 111 4.86 -3.22 -9.80
N ASP A 112 5.10 -1.94 -9.47
CA ASP A 112 5.64 -0.98 -10.43
C ASP A 112 7.10 -1.31 -10.78
N ARG A 113 7.51 -1.00 -12.01
CA ARG A 113 8.84 -1.33 -12.55
C ARG A 113 9.99 -0.84 -11.68
N ASP A 114 9.85 0.33 -11.07
CA ASP A 114 10.89 0.97 -10.25
C ASP A 114 10.78 0.65 -8.75
N TYR A 115 9.70 0.00 -8.31
CA TYR A 115 9.41 -0.23 -6.91
C TYR A 115 10.50 -1.02 -6.19
N ILE A 116 10.90 -2.17 -6.77
CA ILE A 116 11.89 -3.06 -6.16
C ILE A 116 13.21 -2.29 -5.97
N LEU A 117 13.68 -1.60 -7.01
CA LEU A 117 14.95 -0.87 -6.96
C LEU A 117 14.91 0.26 -5.93
N LEU A 118 13.80 1.01 -5.86
CA LEU A 118 13.61 2.09 -4.89
C LEU A 118 13.48 1.54 -3.46
N SER A 119 12.91 0.35 -3.29
CA SER A 119 12.70 -0.25 -1.97
C SER A 119 13.97 -0.82 -1.35
N LEU A 120 15.01 -1.11 -2.12
CA LEU A 120 16.24 -1.74 -1.62
C LEU A 120 17.11 -0.75 -0.84
N LYS A 121 17.61 -1.16 0.33
CA LYS A 121 18.63 -0.42 1.06
C LYS A 121 20.02 -0.74 0.53
N LYS A 122 21.01 0.08 0.90
CA LYS A 122 22.41 -0.12 0.50
C LYS A 122 22.91 -1.53 0.89
N GLY A 123 23.30 -2.31 -0.13
CA GLY A 123 23.84 -3.67 0.06
C GLY A 123 22.78 -4.76 0.18
N GLU A 124 21.49 -4.43 0.03
CA GLU A 124 20.42 -5.41 -0.15
C GLU A 124 20.28 -5.79 -1.63
N LEU A 125 19.84 -7.02 -1.86
CA LEU A 125 19.53 -7.60 -3.15
C LEU A 125 18.10 -8.15 -3.11
N PRO A 126 17.35 -8.07 -4.21
CA PRO A 126 16.08 -8.74 -4.31
C PRO A 126 16.35 -10.23 -4.48
N TYR A 127 15.77 -11.04 -3.59
CA TYR A 127 15.82 -12.49 -3.64
C TYR A 127 14.42 -13.03 -3.89
N PHE A 128 14.28 -13.88 -4.91
CA PHE A 128 13.03 -14.55 -5.22
C PHE A 128 12.96 -15.86 -4.46
N TYR A 129 11.90 -16.05 -3.68
CA TYR A 129 11.69 -17.24 -2.89
C TYR A 129 10.29 -17.80 -3.17
N GLU A 130 10.25 -19.00 -3.71
CA GLU A 130 9.03 -19.77 -3.94
C GLU A 130 8.66 -20.52 -2.66
N VAL A 131 7.39 -20.47 -2.29
CA VAL A 131 6.91 -21.08 -1.06
C VAL A 131 5.88 -22.16 -1.38
N ASN A 132 6.15 -23.33 -0.83
CA ASN A 132 5.38 -24.55 -1.04
C ASN A 132 4.79 -25.04 0.30
N GLY A 133 3.67 -25.76 0.24
CA GLY A 133 3.07 -26.45 1.41
C GLY A 133 2.65 -25.51 2.54
N ILE A 134 2.99 -25.85 3.79
CA ILE A 134 2.55 -25.13 5.01
C ILE A 134 2.93 -23.64 5.00
N GLY A 135 4.03 -23.28 4.32
CA GLY A 135 4.45 -21.89 4.17
C GLY A 135 3.43 -21.03 3.42
N VAL A 136 2.65 -21.61 2.51
CA VAL A 136 1.57 -20.94 1.75
C VAL A 136 0.51 -20.37 2.67
N VAL A 137 0.05 -21.15 3.65
CA VAL A 137 -1.00 -20.75 4.60
C VAL A 137 -0.54 -19.52 5.39
N GLN A 138 0.72 -19.49 5.80
CA GLN A 138 1.30 -18.38 6.58
C GLN A 138 1.49 -17.12 5.72
N ILE A 139 1.70 -17.26 4.41
CA ILE A 139 1.91 -16.13 3.49
C ILE A 139 0.61 -15.46 3.06
N SER A 140 -0.52 -16.16 3.10
CA SER A 140 -1.82 -15.61 2.71
C SER A 140 -2.17 -14.28 3.41
N ALA A 141 -1.64 -14.06 4.61
CA ALA A 141 -1.82 -12.84 5.41
C ALA A 141 -0.69 -11.81 5.29
N LEU A 142 0.42 -12.13 4.59
CA LEU A 142 1.58 -11.25 4.51
C LEU A 142 1.35 -10.10 3.52
N ASN A 143 1.72 -8.89 3.95
CA ASN A 143 1.69 -7.70 3.12
C ASN A 143 3.08 -7.23 2.70
N THR A 144 3.11 -6.42 1.64
CA THR A 144 4.35 -5.75 1.22
C THR A 144 4.83 -4.81 2.33
N GLY A 145 6.12 -4.85 2.64
CA GLY A 145 6.75 -4.06 3.70
C GLY A 145 6.87 -4.80 5.04
N GLU A 146 6.11 -5.88 5.24
CA GLU A 146 6.21 -6.71 6.44
C GLU A 146 7.55 -7.47 6.50
N LYS A 147 7.87 -7.98 7.70
CA LYS A 147 9.13 -8.67 7.96
C LYS A 147 8.89 -10.15 8.19
N VAL A 148 9.72 -10.96 7.57
CA VAL A 148 9.71 -12.42 7.63
C VAL A 148 11.04 -12.96 8.12
N SER A 149 10.98 -14.14 8.73
CA SER A 149 12.14 -14.88 9.19
C SER A 149 12.16 -16.25 8.53
N PHE A 150 13.37 -16.75 8.27
CA PHE A 150 13.58 -18.05 7.65
C PHE A 150 14.05 -19.04 8.71
N VAL A 151 13.35 -20.15 8.82
CA VAL A 151 13.65 -21.27 9.72
C VAL A 151 14.16 -22.42 8.86
N SER A 152 15.34 -22.93 9.17
CA SER A 152 15.87 -24.13 8.54
C SER A 152 15.75 -25.30 9.49
N THR A 153 15.20 -26.40 8.99
CA THR A 153 15.17 -27.70 9.64
C THR A 153 16.22 -28.58 8.97
N THR A 154 17.11 -29.16 9.77
CA THR A 154 18.22 -30.01 9.32
C THR A 154 18.28 -31.28 10.16
N SER A 155 18.83 -32.36 9.58
CA SER A 155 19.17 -33.60 10.30
C SER A 155 20.70 -33.71 10.42
N SER A 156 21.19 -34.24 11.54
CA SER A 156 22.62 -34.52 11.70
C SER A 156 23.09 -35.80 10.99
N THR A 157 22.17 -36.66 10.57
CA THR A 157 22.48 -38.01 10.06
C THR A 157 22.12 -38.22 8.59
N SER A 158 21.19 -37.42 8.05
CA SER A 158 20.67 -37.61 6.69
C SER A 158 20.33 -36.29 6.00
N ASN A 159 20.28 -36.31 4.67
CA ASN A 159 19.77 -35.18 3.90
C ASN A 159 18.24 -35.27 3.83
N LEU A 160 17.56 -34.35 4.51
CA LEU A 160 16.10 -34.32 4.59
C LEU A 160 15.41 -34.25 3.23
N LEU A 161 16.06 -33.68 2.21
CA LEU A 161 15.49 -33.56 0.86
C LEU A 161 15.44 -34.91 0.13
N GLU A 162 16.33 -35.84 0.48
CA GLU A 162 16.42 -37.16 -0.16
C GLU A 162 15.72 -38.25 0.66
N THR A 163 15.90 -38.22 1.98
CA THR A 163 15.40 -39.27 2.88
C THR A 163 14.06 -38.93 3.54
N GLY A 164 13.59 -37.69 3.39
CA GLY A 164 12.45 -37.18 4.13
C GLY A 164 12.66 -37.18 5.65
N TYR A 165 11.57 -37.09 6.38
CA TYR A 165 11.54 -36.94 7.85
C TYR A 165 11.56 -38.27 8.63
N GLY A 166 12.15 -39.34 8.08
CA GLY A 166 12.12 -40.67 8.70
C GLY A 166 12.84 -40.76 10.05
N ASP A 167 14.01 -40.13 10.17
CA ASP A 167 14.82 -40.11 11.40
C ASP A 167 14.56 -38.85 12.22
N ILE A 168 13.37 -38.79 12.80
CA ILE A 168 12.88 -37.62 13.54
C ILE A 168 13.80 -37.27 14.72
N GLY A 169 14.45 -38.25 15.37
CA GLY A 169 15.24 -38.06 16.60
C GLY A 169 16.40 -37.07 16.52
N ASP A 170 16.88 -36.74 15.32
CA ASP A 170 18.06 -35.89 15.08
C ASP A 170 17.74 -34.58 14.35
N LEU A 171 16.46 -34.20 14.30
CA LEU A 171 16.03 -32.95 13.65
C LEU A 171 16.24 -31.72 14.53
N ILE A 172 16.83 -30.69 13.93
CA ILE A 172 17.04 -29.39 14.55
C ILE A 172 16.47 -28.32 13.62
N SER A 173 15.51 -27.56 14.12
CA SER A 173 14.95 -26.38 13.47
C SER A 173 15.49 -25.10 14.12
N LYS A 174 16.01 -24.18 13.31
CA LYS A 174 16.60 -22.93 13.80
C LYS A 174 16.34 -21.78 12.83
N VAL A 175 16.11 -20.59 13.39
CA VAL A 175 16.07 -19.36 12.60
C VAL A 175 17.45 -19.06 12.01
N ILE A 176 17.53 -19.00 10.69
CA ILE A 176 18.76 -18.71 9.95
C ILE A 176 18.83 -17.25 9.49
N ILE A 177 17.70 -16.62 9.21
CA ILE A 177 17.62 -15.21 8.80
C ILE A 177 16.44 -14.60 9.54
N SER A 178 16.66 -13.45 10.16
CA SER A 178 15.67 -12.73 10.96
C SER A 178 15.31 -11.41 10.29
N GLY A 179 14.04 -11.05 10.30
CA GLY A 179 13.57 -9.72 9.96
C GLY A 179 13.82 -9.27 8.52
N ALA A 180 13.87 -10.21 7.57
CA ALA A 180 13.99 -9.92 6.15
C ALA A 180 12.71 -9.23 5.65
N ARG A 181 12.83 -8.19 4.82
CA ARG A 181 11.67 -7.38 4.41
C ARG A 181 11.07 -7.89 3.11
N VAL A 182 9.76 -8.08 3.10
CA VAL A 182 9.01 -8.45 1.91
C VAL A 182 8.85 -7.22 1.02
N LEU A 183 9.34 -7.32 -0.22
CA LEU A 183 9.20 -6.28 -1.25
C LEU A 183 7.98 -6.51 -2.12
N GLN A 184 7.60 -7.76 -2.38
CA GLN A 184 6.43 -8.07 -3.18
C GLN A 184 5.93 -9.48 -2.86
N VAL A 185 4.61 -9.63 -2.84
CA VAL A 185 3.94 -10.93 -2.80
C VAL A 185 3.32 -11.17 -4.16
N ILE A 186 3.72 -12.27 -4.79
CA ILE A 186 3.23 -12.73 -6.10
C ILE A 186 2.39 -13.97 -5.81
N LYS A 187 1.08 -13.86 -6.04
CA LYS A 187 0.16 -15.00 -5.94
C LYS A 187 0.22 -15.74 -7.28
N GLY A 188 0.44 -17.06 -7.23
CA GLY A 188 0.33 -17.92 -8.41
C GLY A 188 -1.08 -17.89 -9.00
N SER A 189 -1.23 -18.42 -10.21
CA SER A 189 -2.54 -18.53 -10.86
C SER A 189 -3.49 -19.33 -9.99
N GLU A 190 -4.54 -18.65 -9.50
CA GLU A 190 -5.72 -19.32 -8.98
C GLU A 190 -6.44 -19.93 -10.19
N ASP A 191 -6.06 -21.13 -10.61
CA ASP A 191 -6.96 -21.91 -11.44
C ASP A 191 -8.22 -22.15 -10.60
N SER A 192 -9.37 -21.75 -11.15
CA SER A 192 -10.67 -21.73 -10.48
C SER A 192 -11.17 -23.11 -10.03
N ASP A 193 -10.42 -24.17 -10.33
CA ASP A 193 -10.73 -25.56 -10.02
C ASP A 193 -9.88 -26.13 -8.86
N ALA A 194 -8.92 -25.35 -8.31
CA ALA A 194 -8.15 -25.76 -7.13
C ALA A 194 -8.94 -25.42 -5.85
N GLU A 195 -9.82 -26.33 -5.43
CA GLU A 195 -10.58 -26.21 -4.18
C GLU A 195 -9.70 -26.31 -2.92
N ASP A 196 -8.45 -26.77 -3.03
CA ASP A 196 -7.53 -26.95 -1.91
C ASP A 196 -6.44 -25.87 -1.86
N ALA A 197 -6.24 -25.29 -0.66
CA ALA A 197 -5.21 -24.29 -0.38
C ALA A 197 -3.76 -24.82 -0.54
N GLU A 198 -3.60 -26.15 -0.67
CA GLU A 198 -2.31 -26.82 -0.85
C GLU A 198 -1.72 -26.65 -2.26
N ASP A 199 -2.54 -26.38 -3.28
CA ASP A 199 -2.10 -26.21 -4.67
C ASP A 199 -1.76 -24.76 -5.04
N LYS A 200 -1.99 -23.80 -4.13
CA LYS A 200 -1.67 -22.40 -4.38
C LYS A 200 -0.17 -22.15 -4.19
N THR A 201 0.54 -21.91 -5.28
CA THR A 201 1.94 -21.47 -5.23
C THR A 201 2.00 -19.97 -4.91
N TYR A 202 2.78 -19.60 -3.89
CA TYR A 202 3.08 -18.20 -3.58
C TYR A 202 4.57 -17.95 -3.79
N SER A 203 4.87 -16.80 -4.37
CA SER A 203 6.24 -16.36 -4.60
C SER A 203 6.46 -15.01 -3.92
N LEU A 204 7.61 -14.87 -3.29
CA LEU A 204 7.98 -13.66 -2.55
C LEU A 204 9.24 -13.05 -3.15
N VAL A 205 9.24 -11.73 -3.27
CA VAL A 205 10.45 -10.95 -3.49
C VAL A 205 10.87 -10.35 -2.16
N ILE A 206 12.05 -10.69 -1.68
CA ILE A 206 12.52 -10.35 -0.33
C ILE A 206 13.84 -9.59 -0.44
N ALA A 207 14.00 -8.54 0.36
CA ALA A 207 15.26 -7.81 0.47
C ALA A 207 16.22 -8.54 1.41
N LEU A 208 17.32 -9.09 0.87
CA LEU A 208 18.35 -9.80 1.62
C LEU A 208 19.73 -9.21 1.36
N LYS A 209 20.64 -9.29 2.34
CA LYS A 209 22.06 -9.01 2.11
C LYS A 209 22.71 -10.21 1.42
N MET A 210 23.79 -9.99 0.69
CA MET A 210 24.53 -11.07 0.01
C MET A 210 24.89 -12.25 0.93
N ARG A 211 25.33 -11.96 2.16
CA ARG A 211 25.65 -13.00 3.15
C ARG A 211 24.43 -13.87 3.49
N ASP A 212 23.26 -13.25 3.59
CA ASP A 212 22.03 -13.93 3.96
C ASP A 212 21.49 -14.75 2.78
N VAL A 213 21.64 -14.24 1.54
CA VAL A 213 21.38 -15.03 0.32
C VAL A 213 22.23 -16.31 0.30
N LEU A 214 23.54 -16.21 0.50
CA LEU A 214 24.41 -17.38 0.52
C LEU A 214 24.04 -18.37 1.63
N LYS A 215 23.65 -17.85 2.81
CA LYS A 215 23.20 -18.69 3.92
C LYS A 215 21.91 -19.44 3.58
N LEU A 216 20.98 -18.77 2.89
CA LEU A 216 19.71 -19.36 2.47
C LEU A 216 19.93 -20.45 1.40
N GLU A 217 20.76 -20.18 0.41
CA GLU A 217 21.15 -21.14 -0.63
C GLU A 217 21.81 -22.38 -0.05
N MET A 218 22.67 -22.22 0.95
CA MET A 218 23.26 -23.37 1.64
C MET A 218 22.20 -24.13 2.43
N ALA A 219 21.32 -23.44 3.15
CA ALA A 219 20.26 -24.07 3.94
C ALA A 219 19.30 -24.88 3.08
N GLN A 220 18.88 -24.34 1.93
CA GLN A 220 18.02 -25.03 0.96
C GLN A 220 18.66 -26.28 0.35
N LYS A 221 19.98 -26.43 0.39
CA LYS A 221 20.68 -27.63 -0.12
C LYS A 221 20.84 -28.74 0.90
N ILE A 222 20.81 -28.40 2.20
CA ILE A 222 21.12 -29.34 3.29
C ILE A 222 19.91 -29.65 4.19
N GLY A 223 18.78 -29.00 3.97
CA GLY A 223 17.60 -29.16 4.78
C GLY A 223 16.37 -28.48 4.18
N ASP A 224 15.28 -28.56 4.94
CA ASP A 224 14.05 -27.86 4.60
C ASP A 224 14.11 -26.43 5.14
N VAL A 225 13.60 -25.47 4.37
CA VAL A 225 13.57 -24.06 4.75
C VAL A 225 12.14 -23.58 4.65
N ASN A 226 11.64 -23.06 5.76
CA ASN A 226 10.31 -22.49 5.88
C ASN A 226 10.38 -21.01 6.26
N ILE A 227 9.35 -20.27 5.89
CA ILE A 227 9.20 -18.86 6.19
C ILE A 227 8.13 -18.66 7.26
N ILE A 228 8.38 -17.75 8.20
CA ILE A 228 7.45 -17.38 9.26
C ILE A 228 7.39 -15.84 9.40
N PRO A 229 6.29 -15.26 9.89
CA PRO A 229 6.25 -13.87 10.31
C PRO A 229 7.29 -13.59 11.42
N SER A 230 7.96 -12.43 11.37
CA SER A 230 9.04 -12.14 12.33
C SER A 230 8.54 -11.92 13.75
N GLU A 231 7.26 -11.61 13.96
CA GLU A 231 6.67 -11.40 15.29
C GLU A 231 6.73 -12.66 16.15
N ILE A 232 6.75 -13.84 15.52
CA ILE A 232 6.74 -15.14 16.21
C ILE A 232 8.12 -15.83 16.23
N GLU A 233 9.16 -15.18 15.71
CA GLU A 233 10.53 -15.74 15.59
C GLU A 233 11.06 -16.29 16.92
N ASN A 234 10.82 -15.59 18.03
CA ASN A 234 11.32 -15.97 19.36
C ASN A 234 10.82 -17.35 19.82
N ARG A 235 9.73 -17.87 19.24
CA ARG A 235 9.23 -19.22 19.54
C ARG A 235 10.03 -20.32 18.84
N TYR A 236 10.88 -19.97 17.87
CA TYR A 236 11.62 -20.88 17.00
C TYR A 236 13.15 -20.73 17.13
N LEU A 237 13.64 -20.13 18.23
CA LEU A 237 15.08 -19.87 18.47
C LEU A 237 15.95 -21.12 18.29
N SER A 238 15.47 -22.27 18.73
CA SER A 238 15.96 -23.60 18.38
C SER A 238 14.95 -24.62 18.89
N ILE A 239 14.35 -25.42 18.02
CA ILE A 239 13.49 -26.53 18.40
C ILE A 239 14.18 -27.81 17.98
N ARG A 240 14.37 -28.74 18.91
CA ARG A 240 14.84 -30.09 18.62
C ARG A 240 13.65 -31.03 18.60
N SER A 241 13.73 -32.07 17.80
CA SER A 241 12.71 -33.13 17.82
C SER A 241 12.53 -33.77 19.21
N SER A 242 13.60 -33.86 20.01
CA SER A 242 13.53 -34.31 21.41
C SER A 242 12.62 -33.44 22.27
N ASP A 243 12.42 -32.16 21.91
CA ASP A 243 11.57 -31.24 22.67
C ASP A 243 10.08 -31.45 22.33
N LEU A 244 9.78 -32.11 21.20
CA LEU A 244 8.43 -32.40 20.72
C LEU A 244 8.00 -33.84 21.04
N LEU A 245 8.96 -34.75 21.21
CA LEU A 245 8.70 -36.16 21.47
C LEU A 245 8.89 -36.47 22.96
N GLU A 246 7.78 -36.60 23.70
CA GLU A 246 7.79 -36.89 25.15
C GLU A 246 8.53 -38.19 25.56
N ASN A 247 8.85 -39.09 24.62
CA ASN A 247 9.37 -40.44 24.88
C ASN A 247 10.67 -40.84 24.15
N GLN A 248 11.39 -39.92 23.49
CA GLN A 248 12.69 -40.25 22.86
C GLN A 248 13.85 -39.55 23.59
N PHE A 249 14.37 -40.22 24.62
CA PHE A 249 15.62 -39.81 25.25
C PHE A 249 16.79 -40.14 24.32
N GLY A 250 17.44 -39.11 23.78
CA GLY A 250 18.71 -39.27 23.07
C GLY A 250 19.75 -39.87 24.01
N VAL A 251 20.13 -41.13 23.77
CA VAL A 251 21.16 -41.83 24.55
C VAL A 251 22.50 -41.19 24.22
N ARG A 252 22.98 -40.33 25.12
CA ARG A 252 24.30 -39.69 24.99
C ARG A 252 25.36 -40.60 25.60
N GLU A 253 26.04 -41.37 24.76
CA GLU A 253 27.15 -42.22 25.18
C GLU A 253 28.34 -41.35 25.61
N LEU A 254 28.67 -41.34 26.90
CA LEU A 254 29.87 -40.70 27.44
C LEU A 254 31.04 -41.68 27.32
N ARG A 255 31.90 -41.49 26.31
CA ARG A 255 33.16 -42.23 26.23
C ARG A 255 34.22 -41.53 27.09
N GLY A 256 34.53 -42.14 28.23
CA GLY A 256 35.69 -41.78 29.04
C GLY A 256 36.97 -42.09 28.26
N LYS A 257 37.86 -41.12 28.16
CA LYS A 257 39.25 -41.37 27.73
C LYS A 257 39.97 -42.09 28.87
N GLU A 258 40.47 -43.28 28.60
CA GLU A 258 41.64 -43.84 29.31
C GLU A 258 42.92 -43.16 28.82
#